data_AF-A0A7X0P164-F1
#
_entry.id   AF-A0A7X0P164-F1
#
_cell.length_a   1.000
_cell.length_b   1.000
_cell.length_c   1.000
_cell.angle_alpha   90.00
_cell.angle_beta   90.00
_cell.angle_gamma   90.00
#
_symmetry.space_group_name_H-M   'P 1'
#
loop_
_entity.id
_entity.type
_entity.pdbx_description
1 polymer ?
#
loop_
_entity_poly.entity_id
_entity_poly.type
_entity_poly.pdbx_seq_one_letter_code
_entity_poly.pdbx_strand_id
1 'polypeptide(L)'
;MTHPDHLREAEAEHLAKILDRSPELAATAGHVRAFATMLTERTGRQHLDGWLTAVRADPLPALHSLANGIERETTPPSWPGSPSPTHQALSRALYEDH
;
A
#
# COMPACT_ATOMS: atom_id res chain seq x y z
N MET A 1 -18.67 -0.53 -4.16
CA MET A 1 -17.49 0.35 -4.07
C MET A 1 -17.32 0.98 -5.44
N THR A 2 -17.35 2.31 -5.52
CA THR A 2 -17.13 3.04 -6.78
C THR A 2 -15.66 2.90 -7.16
N HIS A 3 -15.37 2.58 -8.42
CA HIS A 3 -14.00 2.37 -8.89
C HIS A 3 -13.23 3.71 -8.88
N PRO A 4 -12.01 3.76 -8.31
CA PRO A 4 -11.29 5.00 -8.03
C PRO A 4 -10.90 5.82 -9.27
N ASP A 5 -10.99 5.24 -10.47
CA ASP A 5 -10.70 5.95 -11.72
C ASP A 5 -11.90 6.71 -12.32
N HIS A 6 -13.08 6.70 -11.68
CA HIS A 6 -14.26 7.46 -12.17
C HIS A 6 -14.26 8.95 -11.74
N LEU A 7 -13.14 9.65 -11.91
CA LEU A 7 -13.18 11.13 -11.93
C LEU A 7 -13.71 11.56 -13.30
N ARG A 8 -14.69 12.46 -13.34
CA ARG A 8 -15.09 13.07 -14.62
C ARG A 8 -13.89 13.84 -15.18
N GLU A 9 -13.75 13.87 -16.50
CA GLU A 9 -12.60 14.47 -17.19
C GLU A 9 -12.25 15.88 -16.68
N ALA A 10 -13.26 16.74 -16.47
CA ALA A 10 -13.07 18.08 -15.90
C ALA A 10 -12.58 18.10 -14.43
N GLU A 11 -13.00 17.11 -13.63
CA GLU A 11 -12.53 16.94 -12.24
C GLU A 11 -11.10 16.41 -12.21
N ALA A 12 -10.74 15.52 -13.15
CA ALA A 12 -9.39 15.01 -13.32
C ALA A 12 -8.41 16.12 -13.76
N GLU A 13 -8.80 16.97 -14.70
CA GLU A 13 -8.00 18.12 -15.14
C GLU A 13 -7.80 19.15 -14.03
N HIS A 14 -8.85 19.44 -13.25
CA HIS A 14 -8.76 20.36 -12.13
C HIS A 14 -7.84 19.82 -11.04
N LEU A 15 -7.97 18.53 -10.71
CA LEU A 15 -7.09 17.84 -9.79
C LEU A 15 -5.64 17.90 -10.29
N ALA A 16 -5.38 17.59 -11.56
CA ALA A 16 -4.04 17.66 -12.13
C ALA A 16 -3.38 19.05 -11.96
N LYS A 17 -4.13 20.13 -12.20
CA LYS A 17 -3.65 21.51 -12.00
C LYS A 17 -3.33 21.83 -10.53
N ILE A 18 -4.01 21.20 -9.57
CA ILE A 18 -3.72 21.35 -8.15
C ILE A 18 -2.46 20.55 -7.78
N LEU A 19 -2.36 19.30 -8.26
CA LEU A 19 -1.21 18.43 -7.98
C LEU A 19 0.10 18.98 -8.58
N ASP A 20 0.04 19.62 -9.74
CA ASP A 20 1.19 20.27 -10.38
C ASP A 20 1.83 21.37 -9.51
N ARG A 21 1.06 21.94 -8.57
CA ARG A 21 1.51 23.03 -7.69
C ARG A 21 2.16 22.54 -6.40
N SER A 22 2.03 21.26 -6.05
CA SER A 22 2.63 20.68 -4.83
C SER A 22 3.07 19.23 -5.08
N PRO A 23 4.37 18.98 -5.18
CA PRO A 23 4.94 17.63 -5.30
C PRO A 23 4.49 16.70 -4.17
N GLU A 24 4.36 17.21 -2.94
CA GLU A 24 3.92 16.43 -1.78
C GLU A 24 2.45 16.00 -1.91
N LEU A 25 1.59 16.88 -2.40
CA LEU A 25 0.18 16.56 -2.65
C LEU A 25 0.03 15.59 -3.82
N ALA A 26 0.85 15.72 -4.87
CA ALA A 26 0.92 14.79 -5.98
C ALA A 26 1.32 13.39 -5.52
N ALA A 27 2.37 13.28 -4.70
CA ALA A 27 2.81 12.02 -4.10
C ALA A 27 1.71 11.40 -3.23
N THR A 28 1.05 12.20 -2.39
CA THR A 28 -0.06 11.74 -1.55
C THR A 28 -1.21 11.18 -2.40
N ALA A 29 -1.63 11.90 -3.43
CA ALA A 29 -2.70 11.47 -4.33
C ALA A 29 -2.34 10.17 -5.07
N GLY A 30 -1.08 10.03 -5.49
CA GLY A 30 -0.55 8.81 -6.10
C GLY A 30 -0.67 7.60 -5.18
N HIS A 31 -0.17 7.72 -3.94
CA HIS A 31 -0.22 6.63 -2.96
C HIS A 31 -1.65 6.22 -2.58
N VAL A 32 -2.56 7.19 -2.42
CA VAL A 32 -3.98 6.91 -2.13
C VAL A 32 -4.65 6.20 -3.28
N ARG A 33 -4.39 6.60 -4.53
CA ARG A 33 -4.94 5.93 -5.72
C ARG A 33 -4.41 4.50 -5.82
N ALA A 34 -3.10 4.31 -5.70
CA ALA A 34 -2.48 2.98 -5.73
C ALA A 34 -3.07 2.05 -4.67
N PHE A 35 -3.29 2.56 -3.44
CA PHE A 35 -3.93 1.82 -2.36
C PHE A 35 -5.38 1.45 -2.69
N ALA A 36 -6.17 2.41 -3.19
CA ALA A 36 -7.56 2.18 -3.57
C ALA A 36 -7.71 1.16 -4.70
N THR A 37 -6.81 1.18 -5.69
CA THR A 37 -6.75 0.18 -6.76
C THR A 37 -6.43 -1.19 -6.17
N MET A 38 -5.42 -1.29 -5.30
CA MET A 38 -5.06 -2.54 -4.62
C MET A 38 -6.23 -3.14 -3.81
N LEU A 39 -7.02 -2.30 -3.13
CA LEU A 39 -8.23 -2.74 -2.42
C LEU A 39 -9.34 -3.18 -3.38
N THR A 40 -9.52 -2.46 -4.48
CA THR A 40 -10.56 -2.74 -5.49
C THR A 40 -10.27 -4.05 -6.23
N GLU A 41 -9.02 -4.27 -6.60
CA GLU A 41 -8.56 -5.49 -7.28
C GLU A 41 -8.29 -6.65 -6.33
N ARG A 42 -8.35 -6.40 -5.01
CA ARG A 42 -8.10 -7.38 -3.94
C ARG A 42 -6.71 -8.01 -4.02
N THR A 43 -5.73 -7.25 -4.50
CA THR A 43 -4.34 -7.65 -4.73
C THR A 43 -3.41 -7.29 -3.55
N GLY A 44 -3.98 -6.97 -2.39
CA GLY A 44 -3.24 -6.62 -1.17
C GLY A 44 -2.20 -7.67 -0.75
N ARG A 45 -2.44 -8.95 -1.00
CA ARG A 45 -1.47 -10.01 -0.67
C ARG A 45 -0.18 -9.93 -1.50
N GLN A 46 -0.24 -9.39 -2.71
CA GLN A 46 0.91 -9.31 -3.62
C GLN A 46 1.60 -7.95 -3.57
N HIS A 47 0.85 -6.87 -3.35
CA HIS A 47 1.35 -5.50 -3.56
C HIS A 47 1.49 -4.67 -2.28
N LEU A 48 1.02 -5.15 -1.12
CA LEU A 48 1.05 -4.37 0.12
C LEU A 48 2.47 -4.01 0.56
N ASP A 49 3.41 -4.95 0.54
CA ASP A 49 4.80 -4.70 0.96
C ASP A 49 5.50 -3.66 0.07
N GLY A 50 5.24 -3.71 -1.24
CA GLY A 50 5.74 -2.73 -2.20
C GLY A 50 5.14 -1.35 -1.95
N TRP A 51 3.83 -1.28 -1.68
CA TRP A 51 3.15 -0.04 -1.36
C TRP A 51 3.66 0.58 -0.04
N LEU A 52 3.84 -0.23 1.01
CA LEU A 52 4.42 0.21 2.29
C LEU A 52 5.82 0.79 2.11
N THR A 53 6.65 0.14 1.28
CA THR A 53 8.00 0.62 0.96
C THR A 53 7.96 1.96 0.24
N ALA A 54 7.06 2.12 -0.74
CA ALA A 54 6.92 3.36 -1.51
C ALA A 54 6.44 4.52 -0.63
N VAL A 55 5.45 4.29 0.24
CA VAL A 55 4.95 5.32 1.18
C VAL A 55 6.05 5.79 2.14
N ARG A 56 6.90 4.88 2.62
CA ARG A 56 8.00 5.19 3.54
C ARG A 56 9.14 5.98 2.91
N ALA A 57 9.26 5.99 1.58
CA ALA A 57 10.28 6.75 0.86
C ALA A 57 9.93 8.25 0.78
N ASP A 58 8.66 8.61 0.90
CA ASP A 58 8.20 9.99 0.79
C ASP A 58 7.97 10.63 2.17
N PRO A 59 8.23 11.94 2.35
CA PRO A 59 8.04 12.62 3.64
C PRO A 59 6.55 12.94 3.88
N LEU A 60 5.70 11.92 4.00
CA LEU A 60 4.25 12.05 4.13
C LEU A 60 3.74 11.50 5.48
N PRO A 61 3.80 12.30 6.58
CA PRO A 61 3.52 11.82 7.94
C PRO A 61 2.15 11.15 8.11
N ALA A 62 1.11 11.68 7.44
CA ALA A 62 -0.23 11.11 7.52
C ALA A 62 -0.30 9.70 6.91
N LEU A 63 0.40 9.45 5.80
CA LEU A 63 0.47 8.13 5.19
C LEU A 63 1.38 7.18 5.96
N HIS A 64 2.43 7.69 6.61
CA HIS A 64 3.24 6.90 7.54
C HIS A 64 2.40 6.36 8.71
N SER A 65 1.52 7.17 9.30
CA SER A 65 0.62 6.70 10.37
C SER A 65 -0.31 5.57 9.88
N LEU A 66 -0.83 5.68 8.66
CA LEU A 66 -1.65 4.63 8.05
C LEU A 66 -0.84 3.33 7.83
N ALA A 67 0.35 3.44 7.23
CA ALA A 67 1.23 2.32 6.97
C ALA A 67 1.59 1.56 8.26
N ASN A 68 1.92 2.28 9.33
CA ASN A 68 2.18 1.71 10.65
C ASN A 68 0.95 0.98 11.22
N GLY A 69 -0.26 1.53 11.00
CA GLY A 69 -1.51 0.90 11.41
C GLY A 69 -1.70 -0.46 10.72
N ILE A 70 -1.53 -0.50 9.41
CA ILE A 70 -1.70 -1.71 8.59
C ILE A 70 -0.68 -2.79 8.99
N GLU A 71 0.60 -2.43 9.14
CA GLU A 71 1.64 -3.39 9.53
C GLU A 71 1.36 -4.04 10.89
N ARG A 72 0.84 -3.27 11.86
CA ARG A 72 0.47 -3.81 13.16
C ARG A 72 -0.68 -4.81 13.08
N GLU A 73 -1.61 -4.61 12.14
CA GLU A 73 -2.76 -5.51 11.94
C GLU A 73 -2.38 -6.75 11.13
N THR A 74 -1.44 -6.62 10.19
CA THR A 74 -1.01 -7.73 9.33
C THR A 74 0.12 -8.55 9.94
N THR A 75 0.86 -7.99 10.91
CA THR A 75 1.89 -8.72 11.65
C THR A 75 1.21 -9.69 12.60
N PRO A 76 1.36 -11.02 12.42
CA PRO A 76 0.80 -11.97 13.36
C PRO A 76 1.42 -11.71 14.74
N PRO A 77 0.62 -11.75 15.81
CA PRO A 77 1.12 -11.54 17.16
C PRO A 77 2.24 -12.54 17.44
N SER A 78 3.39 -12.01 17.85
CA SER A 78 4.57 -12.81 18.19
C SER A 78 4.34 -13.52 19.53
N TRP A 79 3.56 -14.59 19.53
CA TRP A 79 3.59 -15.52 20.65
C TRP A 79 4.95 -16.22 20.70
N PRO A 80 5.49 -16.50 21.91
CA PRO A 80 6.77 -17.20 22.05
C PRO A 80 6.68 -18.58 21.36
N GLY A 81 7.55 -18.80 20.37
CA GLY A 81 7.56 -20.00 19.54
C GLY A 81 7.09 -19.80 18.08
N SER A 82 6.62 -18.61 17.71
CA SER A 82 6.29 -18.31 16.30
C SER A 82 7.57 -18.23 15.44
N PRO A 83 7.67 -18.94 14.30
CA PRO A 83 8.82 -18.84 13.43
C PRO A 83 8.90 -17.41 12.87
N SER A 84 10.07 -16.77 12.99
CA SER A 84 10.30 -15.44 12.39
C SER A 84 9.94 -15.46 10.90
N PRO A 85 9.46 -14.35 10.32
CA PRO A 85 9.00 -14.29 8.94
C PRO A 85 10.07 -14.72 7.92
N THR A 86 11.36 -14.59 8.24
CA THR A 86 12.47 -15.15 7.46
C THR A 86 12.41 -16.68 7.30
N HIS A 87 11.82 -17.40 8.25
CA HIS A 87 11.67 -18.85 8.23
C HIS A 87 10.42 -19.30 7.44
N GLN A 88 9.42 -18.44 7.28
CA GLN A 88 8.17 -18.73 6.55
C GLN A 88 8.36 -18.70 5.02
N ALA A 89 9.24 -17.82 4.53
CA ALA A 89 9.61 -17.79 3.11
C ALA A 89 10.35 -19.08 2.70
N LEU A 90 11.21 -19.61 3.57
CA LEU A 90 11.96 -20.84 3.33
C LEU A 90 11.09 -22.10 3.45
N SER A 91 10.13 -22.15 4.38
CA SER A 91 9.23 -23.31 4.51
C SER A 91 8.23 -23.41 3.37
N ARG A 92 7.78 -22.28 2.80
CA ARG A 92 6.90 -22.29 1.63
C ARG A 92 7.63 -22.75 0.35
N ALA A 93 8.87 -22.30 0.16
CA ALA A 93 9.70 -22.72 -0.97
C ALA A 93 10.05 -24.22 -0.96
N LEU A 94 10.04 -24.87 0.22
CA LEU A 94 10.31 -26.30 0.36
C LEU A 94 9.06 -27.20 0.24
N TYR A 95 7.85 -26.64 0.20
CA TYR A 95 6.59 -27.39 0.05
C TYR A 95 5.94 -27.25 -1.32
N GLU A 96 6.36 -26.29 -2.16
CA GLU A 96 5.80 -26.06 -3.51
C GLU A 96 6.51 -26.90 -4.62
N ASP A 97 7.47 -27.78 -4.28
CA ASP A 97 8.21 -28.66 -5.23
C ASP A 97 7.77 -30.15 -5.19
N HIS A 98 6.47 -30.42 -5.06
CA HIS A 98 5.90 -31.78 -5.15
C HIS A 98 4.74 -31.86 -6.14
#